data_AF-A0A5J5ET25-F1
#
_entry.id   AF-A0A5J5ET25-F1
#
_cell.length_a   1.000
_cell.length_b   1.000
_cell.length_c   1.000
_cell.angle_alpha   90.00
_cell.angle_beta   90.00
_cell.angle_gamma   90.00
#
_symmetry.space_group_name_H-M   'P 1'
#
loop_
_entity.id
_entity.type
_entity.pdbx_description
1 polymer ?
#
loop_
_entity_poly.entity_id
_entity_poly.type
_entity_poly.pdbx_seq_one_letter_code
_entity_poly.pdbx_strand_id
1 'polypeptide(L)'
;MVLELWGSGFNAHGQLLPARNTDIRTPALLTTGKASLKPLEITWSSLTCIYVSLPPLSPTLTPPVERDGTTTTYGTTPSVPAAAAAPPPPLANVQILKTAASMTSTLHLTSTGQVLTAGDSRHSLGRRPSTSTPAGTPCPVPSLVEHKIHTIAAGGFMGAAIDEMGGCYVWGSPPPPDAAEEDFSFLPEYGEVALVELDEDEDVVDVAVGSGHVLVLGESGRVWAAGRAECGQTPAGDGTWRRWEPAPWKGRVTAVFAGPEAWCSLVLVEREG
;
A
#
# COMPACT_ATOMS: atom_id res chain seq x y z
N MET A 1 22.90 3.04 17.29
CA MET A 1 21.85 3.36 16.31
C MET A 1 20.49 3.20 16.98
N VAL A 2 19.68 4.26 16.93
CA VAL A 2 18.33 4.32 17.51
C VAL A 2 17.36 4.38 16.34
N LEU A 3 16.28 3.60 16.39
CA LEU A 3 15.15 3.70 15.47
C LEU A 3 14.08 4.57 16.09
N GLU A 4 13.59 5.54 15.33
CA GLU A 4 12.54 6.44 15.73
C GLU A 4 11.31 6.21 14.84
N LEU A 5 10.15 5.97 15.44
CA LEU A 5 8.88 5.92 14.71
C LEU A 5 8.25 7.30 14.78
N TRP A 6 8.07 7.91 13.62
CA TRP A 6 7.42 9.20 13.46
C TRP A 6 6.06 9.03 12.79
N GLY A 7 5.15 9.95 13.06
CA GLY A 7 3.83 9.94 12.42
C GLY A 7 3.18 11.31 12.33
N SER A 8 2.22 11.39 11.42
CA SER A 8 1.35 12.55 11.22
C SER A 8 -0.01 12.10 10.64
N GLY A 9 -1.04 12.92 10.78
CA GLY A 9 -2.39 12.60 10.27
C GLY A 9 -3.48 12.59 11.31
N PHE A 10 -4.62 12.00 10.92
CA PHE A 10 -5.82 11.91 11.74
C PHE A 10 -5.54 11.09 13.01
N ASN A 11 -6.07 11.57 14.13
CA ASN A 11 -5.75 11.00 15.44
C ASN A 11 -6.94 11.05 16.43
N ALA A 12 -8.16 11.05 15.92
CA ALA A 12 -9.37 11.09 16.76
C ALA A 12 -9.54 9.85 17.66
N HIS A 13 -8.85 8.74 17.38
CA HIS A 13 -8.93 7.51 18.16
C HIS A 13 -7.66 7.22 18.98
N GLY A 14 -6.65 8.10 18.88
CA GLY A 14 -5.35 7.90 19.50
C GLY A 14 -4.45 6.94 18.72
N GLN A 15 -4.72 6.69 17.45
CA GLN A 15 -3.97 5.77 16.59
C GLN A 15 -2.51 6.17 16.38
N LEU A 16 -2.17 7.45 16.58
CA LEU A 16 -0.79 7.94 16.47
C LEU A 16 -0.10 8.12 17.84
N LEU A 17 -0.80 8.06 18.98
CA LEU A 17 -0.26 8.36 20.32
C LEU A 17 0.43 9.76 20.42
N PRO A 18 0.76 10.30 21.62
CA PRO A 18 0.15 10.07 22.92
C PRO A 18 -1.10 10.95 23.18
N ALA A 19 -1.33 12.01 22.40
CA ALA A 19 -2.44 12.95 22.62
C ALA A 19 -3.69 12.51 21.84
N ARG A 20 -4.64 11.84 22.51
CA ARG A 20 -5.94 11.46 21.90
C ARG A 20 -6.73 12.72 21.48
N ASN A 21 -7.48 12.62 20.38
CA ASN A 21 -8.42 13.64 19.88
C ASN A 21 -7.79 14.92 19.30
N THR A 22 -6.55 14.85 18.81
CA THR A 22 -5.96 15.96 18.05
C THR A 22 -5.08 15.42 16.93
N ASP A 23 -5.45 15.76 15.68
CA ASP A 23 -4.67 15.42 14.49
C ASP A 23 -3.25 15.94 14.60
N ILE A 24 -2.29 15.12 14.17
CA ILE A 24 -0.87 15.47 14.17
C ILE A 24 -0.56 16.12 12.82
N ARG A 25 -0.62 17.45 12.76
CA ARG A 25 -0.44 18.22 11.51
C ARG A 25 1.01 18.36 11.05
N THR A 26 1.94 18.11 11.94
CA THR A 26 3.38 18.17 11.68
C THR A 26 4.00 16.88 12.19
N PRO A 27 4.91 16.23 11.43
CA PRO A 27 5.63 15.04 11.87
C PRO A 27 6.03 15.07 13.34
N ALA A 28 5.54 14.11 14.12
CA ALA A 28 5.87 13.98 15.54
C ALA A 28 6.49 12.61 15.85
N LEU A 29 7.45 12.61 16.77
CA LEU A 29 8.04 11.38 17.29
C LEU A 29 7.00 10.65 18.15
N LEU A 30 6.67 9.42 17.77
CA LEU A 30 5.68 8.59 18.48
C LEU A 30 6.35 7.68 19.50
N THR A 31 7.44 7.03 19.12
CA THR A 31 8.22 6.15 20.01
C THR A 31 9.66 5.95 19.50
N THR A 32 10.52 5.44 20.36
CA THR A 32 11.92 5.09 20.04
C THR A 32 12.20 3.63 20.39
N GLY A 33 13.05 2.98 19.60
CA GLY A 33 13.45 1.59 19.77
C GLY A 33 14.93 1.37 19.47
N LYS A 34 15.46 0.21 19.87
CA LYS A 34 16.82 -0.19 19.50
C LYS A 34 16.84 -0.65 18.04
N ALA A 35 17.82 -0.20 17.26
CA ALA A 35 17.94 -0.57 15.83
C ALA A 35 18.11 -2.08 15.56
N SER A 36 18.52 -2.86 16.56
CA SER A 36 18.56 -4.33 16.49
C SER A 36 17.18 -4.97 16.34
N LEU A 37 16.11 -4.22 16.56
CA LEU A 37 14.72 -4.64 16.43
C LEU A 37 14.11 -3.92 15.22
N LYS A 38 14.20 -4.55 14.04
CA LYS A 38 13.53 -4.02 12.84
C LYS A 38 12.01 -4.23 13.00
N PRO A 39 11.17 -3.21 12.78
CA PRO A 39 9.73 -3.41 12.66
C PRO A 39 9.50 -4.33 11.46
N LEU A 40 8.83 -5.45 11.68
CA LEU A 40 8.55 -6.40 10.60
C LEU A 40 7.26 -6.04 9.88
N GLU A 41 6.27 -5.52 10.62
CA GLU A 41 4.96 -5.20 10.09
C GLU A 41 4.29 -4.13 10.96
N ILE A 42 3.68 -3.14 10.30
CA ILE A 42 2.72 -2.24 10.93
C ILE A 42 1.34 -2.69 10.46
N THR A 43 0.52 -3.15 11.40
CA THR A 43 -0.87 -3.53 11.09
C THR A 43 -1.81 -2.44 11.55
N TRP A 44 -2.82 -2.19 10.71
CA TRP A 44 -3.83 -1.18 10.92
C TRP A 44 -5.16 -1.84 11.23
N SER A 45 -5.86 -1.33 12.23
CA SER A 45 -7.30 -1.49 12.36
C SER A 45 -7.98 -0.14 12.20
N SER A 46 -9.31 -0.14 12.05
CA SER A 46 -10.13 1.07 12.04
C SER A 46 -9.93 1.98 13.27
N LEU A 47 -9.29 1.47 14.34
CA LEU A 47 -9.16 2.16 15.62
C LEU A 47 -7.73 2.20 16.19
N THR A 48 -6.79 1.39 15.69
CA THR A 48 -5.46 1.21 16.29
C THR A 48 -4.37 0.88 15.27
N CYS A 49 -3.16 1.37 15.54
CA CYS A 49 -1.93 0.92 14.90
C CYS A 49 -1.21 -0.02 15.88
N ILE A 50 -0.83 -1.22 15.44
CA ILE A 50 -0.03 -2.16 16.25
C ILE A 50 1.36 -2.29 15.64
N TYR A 51 2.37 -2.01 16.46
CA TYR A 51 3.77 -2.16 16.12
C TYR A 51 4.25 -3.56 16.55
N VAL A 52 4.60 -4.42 15.58
CA VAL A 52 5.20 -5.73 15.88
C VAL A 52 6.69 -5.69 15.59
N SER A 53 7.48 -5.80 16.67
CA SER A 53 8.92 -6.01 16.61
C SER A 53 9.22 -7.38 17.19
N LEU A 54 9.60 -8.34 16.36
CA LEU A 54 10.06 -9.65 16.83
C LEU A 54 11.56 -9.61 17.15
N PRO A 55 12.01 -10.27 18.24
CA PRO A 55 13.44 -10.50 18.44
C PRO A 55 14.00 -11.39 17.31
N PRO A 56 15.31 -11.33 17.01
CA PRO A 56 15.92 -12.20 16.02
C PRO A 56 15.64 -13.67 16.36
N LEU A 57 15.12 -14.41 15.38
CA LEU A 57 14.74 -15.82 15.51
C LEU A 57 15.91 -16.62 16.07
N SER A 58 15.76 -17.13 17.30
CA SER A 58 16.58 -18.25 17.77
C SER A 58 16.03 -19.53 17.14
N PRO A 59 16.86 -20.40 16.56
CA PRO A 59 16.43 -21.53 15.75
C PRO A 59 16.01 -22.70 16.64
N THR A 60 14.90 -22.59 17.36
CA THR A 60 14.28 -23.75 18.00
C THR A 60 12.84 -23.44 18.32
N LEU A 61 11.91 -23.81 17.44
CA LEU A 61 10.55 -24.16 17.85
C LEU A 61 10.03 -25.31 16.97
N THR A 62 9.84 -26.45 17.61
CA THR A 62 9.05 -27.59 17.14
C THR A 62 7.58 -27.17 16.91
N PRO A 63 6.89 -27.74 15.90
CA PRO A 63 5.51 -27.34 15.59
C PRO A 63 4.53 -27.80 16.67
N PRO A 64 3.49 -26.99 17.00
CA PRO A 64 2.43 -27.41 17.90
C PRO A 64 1.42 -28.34 17.21
N VAL A 65 0.93 -29.29 18.00
CA VAL A 65 0.01 -30.38 17.69
C VAL A 65 -1.41 -29.86 17.39
N GLU A 66 -2.06 -30.41 16.34
CA GLU A 66 -3.47 -30.20 16.00
C GLU A 66 -4.44 -30.66 17.10
N ARG A 67 -5.54 -29.91 17.29
CA ARG A 67 -6.79 -30.42 17.88
C ARG A 67 -8.02 -29.92 17.13
N ASP A 68 -8.89 -30.87 16.83
CA ASP A 68 -10.21 -30.78 16.19
C ASP A 68 -11.21 -29.80 16.85
N GLY A 69 -12.14 -29.27 16.04
CA GLY A 69 -13.49 -28.90 16.51
C GLY A 69 -14.30 -27.86 15.74
N THR A 70 -15.21 -28.34 14.86
CA THR A 70 -16.61 -27.89 14.58
C THR A 70 -16.96 -26.59 13.79
N THR A 71 -17.41 -26.82 12.53
CA THR A 71 -18.68 -26.43 11.79
C THR A 71 -19.17 -24.95 11.77
N THR A 72 -19.52 -24.32 10.62
CA THR A 72 -20.80 -24.48 9.88
C THR A 72 -20.83 -23.75 8.52
N THR A 73 -21.37 -24.40 7.48
CA THR A 73 -21.70 -23.92 6.12
C THR A 73 -23.16 -23.46 5.97
N TYR A 74 -23.43 -22.49 5.08
CA TYR A 74 -24.78 -22.23 4.52
C TYR A 74 -24.73 -21.93 3.00
N GLY A 75 -25.49 -22.71 2.22
CA GLY A 75 -26.53 -22.20 1.31
C GLY A 75 -26.20 -21.81 -0.15
N THR A 76 -26.88 -22.47 -1.09
CA THR A 76 -26.71 -22.57 -2.56
C THR A 76 -27.54 -21.61 -3.46
N THR A 77 -26.88 -21.07 -4.52
CA THR A 77 -27.23 -20.98 -5.99
C THR A 77 -28.35 -20.02 -6.51
N PRO A 78 -28.32 -19.54 -7.79
CA PRO A 78 -28.49 -20.35 -9.02
C PRO A 78 -27.43 -20.16 -10.14
N SER A 79 -27.29 -21.24 -10.92
CA SER A 79 -26.43 -21.47 -12.08
C SER A 79 -26.84 -20.72 -13.35
N VAL A 80 -25.86 -20.17 -14.08
CA VAL A 80 -25.98 -19.74 -15.49
C VAL A 80 -25.13 -20.70 -16.36
N PRO A 81 -25.61 -21.17 -17.53
CA PRO A 81 -24.92 -22.19 -18.31
C PRO A 81 -23.62 -21.66 -18.92
N ALA A 82 -22.53 -22.39 -18.70
CA ALA A 82 -21.20 -22.10 -19.23
C ALA A 82 -21.15 -22.40 -20.74
N ALA A 83 -21.08 -21.36 -21.57
CA ALA A 83 -20.46 -21.46 -22.88
C ALA A 83 -18.95 -21.56 -22.65
N ALA A 84 -18.35 -22.69 -23.06
CA ALA A 84 -16.96 -23.02 -22.83
C ALA A 84 -16.01 -22.01 -23.51
N ALA A 85 -15.55 -21.00 -22.75
CA ALA A 85 -14.28 -20.37 -23.03
C ALA A 85 -13.19 -21.36 -22.61
N ALA A 86 -12.25 -21.65 -23.51
CA ALA A 86 -11.10 -22.49 -23.20
C ALA A 86 -10.40 -21.94 -21.94
N PRO A 87 -10.02 -22.78 -20.96
CA PRO A 87 -9.29 -22.30 -19.79
C PRO A 87 -8.00 -21.63 -20.27
N PRO A 88 -7.58 -20.49 -19.67
CA PRO A 88 -6.26 -19.96 -19.92
C PRO A 88 -5.22 -21.06 -19.64
N PRO A 89 -4.09 -21.07 -20.37
CA PRO A 89 -3.08 -22.13 -20.22
C PRO A 89 -2.73 -22.32 -18.73
N PRO A 90 -2.53 -23.57 -18.29
CA PRO A 90 -2.22 -23.83 -16.89
C PRO A 90 -0.98 -23.01 -16.50
N LEU A 91 -1.10 -22.22 -15.43
CA LEU A 91 0.00 -21.55 -14.73
C LEU A 91 0.91 -22.62 -14.11
N ALA A 92 1.58 -23.42 -14.93
CA ALA A 92 2.56 -24.37 -14.46
C ALA A 92 3.77 -23.55 -13.94
N ASN A 93 3.92 -23.52 -12.61
CA ASN A 93 5.06 -22.97 -11.85
C ASN A 93 5.10 -21.45 -11.60
N VAL A 94 3.99 -20.71 -11.71
CA VAL A 94 3.94 -19.30 -11.26
C VAL A 94 3.33 -19.21 -9.86
N GLN A 95 4.13 -18.79 -8.88
CA GLN A 95 3.67 -18.62 -7.49
C GLN A 95 3.24 -17.17 -7.25
N ILE A 96 2.28 -16.95 -6.34
CA ILE A 96 1.98 -15.62 -5.82
C ILE A 96 2.92 -15.36 -4.63
N LEU A 97 3.76 -14.33 -4.73
CA LEU A 97 4.70 -13.93 -3.69
C LEU A 97 4.07 -12.96 -2.67
N LYS A 98 3.26 -12.02 -3.15
CA LYS A 98 2.62 -11.00 -2.32
C LYS A 98 1.21 -10.71 -2.83
N THR A 99 0.31 -10.39 -1.92
CA THR A 99 -1.02 -9.85 -2.25
C THR A 99 -1.22 -8.54 -1.50
N ALA A 100 -1.85 -7.57 -2.16
CA ALA A 100 -2.33 -6.34 -1.55
C ALA A 100 -3.79 -6.12 -1.95
N ALA A 101 -4.56 -5.40 -1.12
CA ALA A 101 -5.97 -5.13 -1.37
C ALA A 101 -6.28 -3.65 -1.18
N SER A 102 -7.08 -3.11 -2.09
CA SER A 102 -7.76 -1.82 -1.98
C SER A 102 -9.23 -2.06 -1.60
N MET A 103 -10.04 -1.00 -1.53
CA MET A 103 -11.49 -1.11 -1.32
C MET A 103 -12.22 -1.81 -2.47
N THR A 104 -11.63 -1.83 -3.67
CA THR A 104 -12.30 -2.29 -4.89
C THR A 104 -11.52 -3.34 -5.68
N SER A 105 -10.25 -3.56 -5.35
CA SER A 105 -9.36 -4.42 -6.13
C SER A 105 -8.36 -5.19 -5.28
N THR A 106 -7.93 -6.34 -5.79
CA THR A 106 -6.79 -7.09 -5.30
C THR A 106 -5.65 -7.05 -6.30
N LEU A 107 -4.43 -6.94 -5.78
CA LEU A 107 -3.17 -6.99 -6.52
C LEU A 107 -2.42 -8.24 -6.09
N HIS A 108 -1.90 -9.00 -7.05
CA HIS A 108 -1.09 -10.18 -6.79
C HIS A 108 0.25 -10.06 -7.52
N LEU A 109 1.34 -10.09 -6.77
CA LEU A 109 2.69 -10.14 -7.31
C LEU A 109 3.09 -11.59 -7.50
N THR A 110 3.52 -11.94 -8.70
CA THR A 110 3.94 -13.29 -9.07
C THR A 110 5.44 -13.49 -8.90
N SER A 111 5.90 -14.75 -8.84
CA SER A 111 7.32 -15.11 -8.78
C SER A 111 8.12 -14.74 -10.02
N THR A 112 7.45 -14.40 -11.12
CA THR A 112 8.07 -13.89 -12.36
C THR A 112 8.13 -12.36 -12.40
N GLY A 113 7.69 -11.67 -11.35
CA GLY A 113 7.67 -10.21 -11.29
C GLY A 113 6.49 -9.55 -12.02
N GLN A 114 5.46 -10.32 -12.40
CA GLN A 114 4.23 -9.76 -12.98
C GLN A 114 3.23 -9.37 -11.90
N VAL A 115 2.50 -8.29 -12.14
CA VAL A 115 1.37 -7.83 -11.31
C VAL A 115 0.05 -8.21 -11.97
N LEU A 116 -0.77 -8.97 -11.24
CA LEU A 116 -2.13 -9.33 -11.63
C LEU A 116 -3.13 -8.51 -10.81
N THR A 117 -4.17 -7.97 -11.45
CA THR A 117 -5.25 -7.25 -10.78
C THR A 117 -6.61 -7.87 -11.05
N ALA A 118 -7.46 -7.90 -10.03
CA ALA A 118 -8.86 -8.29 -10.09
C ALA A 118 -9.72 -7.36 -9.22
N GLY A 119 -11.01 -7.26 -9.49
CA GLY A 119 -11.93 -6.47 -8.68
C GLY A 119 -13.06 -5.82 -9.48
N ASP A 120 -13.49 -4.66 -9.01
CA ASP A 120 -14.55 -3.88 -9.64
C ASP A 120 -14.07 -3.29 -10.96
N SER A 121 -14.83 -3.54 -12.03
CA SER A 121 -14.55 -3.01 -13.36
C SER A 121 -14.56 -1.49 -13.44
N ARG A 122 -15.16 -0.78 -12.49
CA ARG A 122 -15.29 0.68 -12.52
C ARG A 122 -14.09 1.40 -11.91
N HIS A 123 -13.18 0.66 -11.28
CA HIS A 123 -12.15 1.21 -10.42
C HIS A 123 -10.74 0.63 -10.70
N SER A 124 -9.87 0.75 -9.71
CA SER A 124 -8.41 0.77 -9.75
C SER A 124 -7.75 -0.58 -10.03
N LEU A 125 -7.85 -1.01 -11.28
CA LEU A 125 -7.19 -2.21 -11.78
C LEU A 125 -5.87 -1.93 -12.53
N GLY A 126 -5.56 -0.66 -12.81
CA GLY A 126 -4.40 -0.28 -13.63
C GLY A 126 -4.50 -0.75 -15.08
N ARG A 127 -5.69 -1.20 -15.49
CA ARG A 127 -6.00 -1.73 -16.82
C ARG A 127 -7.49 -1.55 -17.08
N ARG A 128 -7.88 -1.44 -18.35
CA ARG A 128 -9.28 -1.49 -18.75
C ARG A 128 -9.73 -2.95 -18.92
N PRO A 129 -10.72 -3.44 -18.16
CA PRO A 129 -11.24 -4.80 -18.34
C PRO A 129 -11.78 -5.03 -19.75
N SER A 130 -11.60 -6.26 -20.24
CA SER A 130 -12.12 -6.69 -21.53
C SER A 130 -12.71 -8.09 -21.43
N THR A 131 -13.28 -8.61 -22.52
CA THR A 131 -13.76 -9.99 -22.58
C THR A 131 -12.63 -11.01 -22.37
N SER A 132 -11.41 -10.72 -22.85
CA SER A 132 -10.22 -11.56 -22.65
C SER A 132 -9.52 -11.34 -21.30
N THR A 133 -9.75 -10.19 -20.66
CA THR A 133 -9.19 -9.84 -19.35
C THR A 133 -10.27 -9.30 -18.42
N PRO A 134 -11.21 -10.15 -17.95
CA PRO A 134 -12.32 -9.69 -17.12
C PRO A 134 -11.87 -9.05 -15.81
N ALA A 135 -12.72 -8.18 -15.24
CA ALA A 135 -12.42 -7.51 -13.98
C ALA A 135 -12.39 -8.48 -12.80
N GLY A 136 -13.34 -9.43 -12.75
CA GLY A 136 -13.47 -10.40 -11.66
C GLY A 136 -12.44 -11.54 -11.68
N THR A 137 -11.44 -11.49 -12.56
CA THR A 137 -10.40 -12.51 -12.66
C THR A 137 -9.03 -11.85 -12.64
N PRO A 138 -8.06 -12.36 -11.84
CA PRO A 138 -6.71 -11.82 -11.84
C PRO A 138 -6.10 -11.87 -13.24
N CYS A 139 -5.84 -10.70 -13.82
CA CYS A 139 -5.22 -10.58 -15.13
C CYS A 139 -4.04 -9.60 -15.05
N PRO A 140 -3.02 -9.76 -15.92
CA PRO A 140 -1.86 -8.87 -15.95
C PRO A 140 -2.24 -7.41 -16.21
N VAL A 141 -1.49 -6.51 -15.59
CA VAL A 141 -1.48 -5.08 -15.91
C VAL A 141 -0.56 -4.86 -17.12
N PRO A 142 -1.09 -4.53 -18.32
CA PRO A 142 -0.29 -4.56 -19.55
C PRO A 142 0.93 -3.63 -19.54
N SER A 143 0.80 -2.44 -18.96
CA SER A 143 1.88 -1.46 -18.85
C SER A 143 3.02 -1.88 -17.93
N LEU A 144 2.82 -2.90 -17.08
CA LEU A 144 3.82 -3.40 -16.15
C LEU A 144 4.45 -4.74 -16.60
N VAL A 145 4.03 -5.31 -17.74
CA VAL A 145 4.51 -6.64 -18.17
C VAL A 145 6.01 -6.66 -18.46
N GLU A 146 6.55 -5.57 -18.99
CA GLU A 146 7.98 -5.43 -19.32
C GLU A 146 8.83 -5.00 -18.10
N HIS A 147 8.19 -4.72 -16.97
CA HIS A 147 8.84 -4.27 -15.74
C HIS A 147 8.85 -5.41 -14.73
N LYS A 148 10.03 -5.79 -14.25
CA LYS A 148 10.15 -6.84 -13.25
C LYS A 148 9.83 -6.28 -11.86
N ILE A 149 8.58 -6.43 -11.44
CA ILE A 149 8.09 -5.90 -10.17
C ILE A 149 8.60 -6.75 -9.01
N HIS A 150 9.04 -6.10 -7.92
CA HIS A 150 9.38 -6.79 -6.66
C HIS A 150 8.53 -6.34 -5.47
N THR A 151 7.89 -5.18 -5.54
CA THR A 151 7.04 -4.66 -4.46
C THR A 151 5.70 -4.20 -5.02
N ILE A 152 4.63 -4.48 -4.27
CA ILE A 152 3.28 -3.93 -4.50
C ILE A 152 2.71 -3.35 -3.20
N ALA A 153 1.86 -2.34 -3.35
CA ALA A 153 1.05 -1.74 -2.28
C ALA A 153 -0.34 -1.35 -2.82
N ALA A 154 -1.34 -1.34 -1.94
CA ALA A 154 -2.70 -0.93 -2.29
C ALA A 154 -3.40 -0.35 -1.06
N GLY A 155 -4.32 0.58 -1.30
CA GLY A 155 -5.10 1.27 -0.28
C GLY A 155 -6.18 2.13 -0.93
N GLY A 156 -7.29 2.37 -0.22
CA GLY A 156 -8.40 3.18 -0.75
C GLY A 156 -8.88 2.70 -2.12
N PHE A 157 -8.80 3.57 -3.11
CA PHE A 157 -9.07 3.27 -4.53
C PHE A 157 -7.79 3.36 -5.35
N MET A 158 -6.66 2.84 -4.85
CA MET A 158 -5.35 2.99 -5.50
C MET A 158 -4.51 1.72 -5.39
N GLY A 159 -3.56 1.60 -6.31
CA GLY A 159 -2.51 0.61 -6.29
C GLY A 159 -1.17 1.22 -6.68
N ALA A 160 -0.09 0.60 -6.23
CA ALA A 160 1.26 0.95 -6.60
C ALA A 160 2.14 -0.30 -6.76
N ALA A 161 3.19 -0.17 -7.57
CA ALA A 161 4.20 -1.19 -7.80
C ALA A 161 5.59 -0.56 -7.91
N ILE A 162 6.64 -1.30 -7.53
CA ILE A 162 8.04 -0.90 -7.72
C ILE A 162 8.78 -2.02 -8.47
N ASP A 163 9.50 -1.64 -9.52
CA ASP A 163 10.35 -2.55 -10.30
C ASP A 163 11.78 -2.65 -9.78
N GLU A 164 12.53 -3.67 -10.24
CA GLU A 164 13.92 -3.91 -9.83
C GLU A 164 14.90 -2.79 -10.20
N MET A 165 14.47 -1.80 -10.99
CA MET A 165 15.26 -0.63 -11.37
C MET A 165 14.87 0.62 -10.56
N GLY A 166 14.05 0.48 -9.52
CA GLY A 166 13.60 1.61 -8.70
C GLY A 166 12.48 2.44 -9.32
N GLY A 167 11.92 2.01 -10.45
CA GLY A 167 10.76 2.64 -11.06
C GLY A 167 9.51 2.40 -10.21
N CYS A 168 8.86 3.47 -9.74
CA CYS A 168 7.60 3.37 -9.00
C CYS A 168 6.42 3.74 -9.88
N TYR A 169 5.39 2.90 -9.88
CA TYR A 169 4.20 3.05 -10.70
C TYR A 169 2.98 3.18 -9.82
N VAL A 170 2.11 4.13 -10.12
CA VAL A 170 0.86 4.36 -9.40
C VAL A 170 -0.32 4.36 -10.35
N TRP A 171 -1.46 3.89 -9.85
CA TRP A 171 -2.73 3.95 -10.56
C TRP A 171 -3.88 4.04 -9.58
N GLY A 172 -5.03 4.46 -10.10
CA GLY A 172 -6.26 4.39 -9.35
C GLY A 172 -7.39 5.10 -10.05
N SER A 173 -8.43 5.36 -9.28
CA SER A 173 -9.57 6.16 -9.70
C SER A 173 -10.05 6.95 -8.49
N PRO A 174 -10.57 8.17 -8.69
CA PRO A 174 -11.28 8.83 -7.61
C PRO A 174 -12.43 7.94 -7.11
N PRO A 175 -12.82 8.08 -5.83
CA PRO A 175 -13.96 7.38 -5.28
C PRO A 175 -15.24 7.78 -6.04
N PRO A 176 -16.33 7.01 -5.88
CA PRO A 176 -17.63 7.37 -6.43
C PRO A 176 -18.06 8.81 -6.08
N PRO A 177 -18.81 9.52 -6.95
CA PRO A 177 -19.16 10.94 -6.73
C PRO A 177 -19.97 11.25 -5.47
N ASP A 178 -20.55 10.24 -4.82
CA ASP A 178 -21.27 10.33 -3.55
C ASP A 178 -20.37 10.16 -2.32
N ALA A 179 -19.11 9.76 -2.52
CA ALA A 179 -18.05 9.92 -1.53
C ALA A 179 -17.59 11.38 -1.51
N ALA A 180 -17.11 11.84 -0.35
CA ALA A 180 -16.65 13.22 -0.18
C ALA A 180 -15.66 13.65 -1.29
N GLU A 181 -15.68 14.93 -1.65
CA GLU A 181 -14.72 15.48 -2.62
C GLU A 181 -13.29 15.28 -2.08
N GLU A 182 -12.49 14.52 -2.82
CA GLU A 182 -11.10 14.21 -2.50
C GLU A 182 -10.24 14.53 -3.73
N ASP A 183 -9.06 15.13 -3.53
CA ASP A 183 -8.14 15.47 -4.62
C ASP A 183 -7.28 14.25 -5.01
N PHE A 184 -7.67 13.61 -6.11
CA PHE A 184 -6.96 12.49 -6.74
C PHE A 184 -6.26 12.88 -8.06
N SER A 185 -6.01 14.18 -8.27
CA SER A 185 -5.43 14.68 -9.53
C SER A 185 -4.00 14.20 -9.83
N PHE A 186 -3.31 13.64 -8.83
CA PHE A 186 -1.99 13.01 -8.97
C PHE A 186 -2.04 11.62 -9.64
N LEU A 187 -3.22 11.03 -9.78
CA LEU A 187 -3.41 9.74 -10.43
C LEU A 187 -3.60 9.90 -11.94
N PRO A 188 -3.20 8.89 -12.74
CA PRO A 188 -3.47 8.88 -14.18
C PRO A 188 -4.96 8.70 -14.49
N GLU A 189 -5.31 8.78 -15.76
CA GLU A 189 -6.66 8.49 -16.23
C GLU A 189 -7.08 7.03 -15.93
N TYR A 190 -8.39 6.80 -15.92
CA TYR A 190 -8.94 5.48 -15.62
C TYR A 190 -8.39 4.39 -16.56
N GLY A 191 -7.85 3.34 -15.92
CA GLY A 191 -7.28 2.17 -16.58
C GLY A 191 -5.83 2.34 -17.03
N GLU A 192 -5.21 3.48 -16.72
CA GLU A 192 -3.80 3.75 -16.97
C GLU A 192 -2.95 3.61 -15.71
N VAL A 193 -1.64 3.59 -15.91
CA VAL A 193 -0.62 3.52 -14.86
C VAL A 193 0.41 4.60 -15.16
N ALA A 194 0.74 5.42 -14.16
CA ALA A 194 1.73 6.48 -14.27
C ALA A 194 3.02 6.07 -13.57
N LEU A 195 4.16 6.42 -14.18
CA LEU A 195 5.45 6.44 -13.49
C LEU A 195 5.48 7.63 -12.53
N VAL A 196 6.00 7.41 -11.33
CA VAL A 196 6.27 8.44 -10.34
C VAL A 196 7.55 9.17 -10.73
N GLU A 197 7.41 10.44 -11.11
CA GLU A 197 8.53 11.33 -11.39
C GLU A 197 8.86 12.13 -10.12
N LEU A 198 10.00 11.79 -9.50
CA LEU A 198 10.54 12.49 -8.34
C LEU A 198 11.53 13.55 -8.78
N ASP A 199 11.64 14.62 -7.99
CA ASP A 199 12.74 15.57 -8.17
C ASP A 199 14.07 14.85 -7.90
N GLU A 200 15.05 15.06 -8.78
CA GLU A 200 16.42 14.48 -8.70
C GLU A 200 16.59 13.03 -9.20
N ASP A 201 15.60 12.46 -9.92
CA ASP A 201 15.70 11.19 -10.64
C ASP A 201 16.25 10.02 -9.79
N GLU A 202 15.81 9.91 -8.53
CA GLU A 202 16.28 8.85 -7.62
C GLU A 202 15.42 7.59 -7.65
N ASP A 203 16.07 6.45 -7.39
CA ASP A 203 15.43 5.15 -7.33
C ASP A 203 14.51 5.04 -6.10
N VAL A 204 13.28 4.57 -6.33
CA VAL A 204 12.32 4.32 -5.26
C VAL A 204 12.60 2.97 -4.60
N VAL A 205 12.68 2.98 -3.28
CA VAL A 205 12.97 1.78 -2.47
C VAL A 205 11.77 1.28 -1.67
N ASP A 206 10.78 2.13 -1.39
CA ASP A 206 9.55 1.75 -0.69
C ASP A 206 8.36 2.65 -1.07
N VAL A 207 7.14 2.12 -0.98
CA VAL A 207 5.90 2.84 -1.28
C VAL A 207 4.78 2.41 -0.34
N ALA A 208 4.03 3.39 0.18
CA ALA A 208 2.86 3.15 1.01
C ALA A 208 1.63 3.86 0.43
N VAL A 209 0.53 3.12 0.29
CA VAL A 209 -0.73 3.62 -0.28
C VAL A 209 -1.79 3.65 0.80
N GLY A 210 -2.26 4.83 1.15
CA GLY A 210 -3.36 5.05 2.10
C GLY A 210 -4.72 5.12 1.42
N SER A 211 -5.75 5.59 2.14
CA SER A 211 -7.11 5.73 1.57
C SER A 211 -7.20 6.76 0.44
N GLY A 212 -6.42 7.84 0.54
CA GLY A 212 -6.44 8.97 -0.39
C GLY A 212 -5.11 9.70 -0.51
N HIS A 213 -4.01 9.09 -0.05
CA HIS A 213 -2.66 9.64 -0.20
C HIS A 213 -1.66 8.51 -0.45
N VAL A 214 -0.51 8.85 -1.02
CA VAL A 214 0.59 7.92 -1.30
C VAL A 214 1.88 8.52 -0.74
N LEU A 215 2.72 7.68 -0.11
CA LEU A 215 4.09 8.01 0.29
C LEU A 215 5.07 7.20 -0.55
N VAL A 216 6.12 7.85 -1.03
CA VAL A 216 7.21 7.23 -1.80
C VAL A 216 8.52 7.51 -1.09
N LEU A 217 9.33 6.49 -0.83
CA LEU A 217 10.65 6.59 -0.22
C LEU A 217 11.72 6.36 -1.29
N GLY A 218 12.57 7.35 -1.50
CA GLY A 218 13.73 7.24 -2.39
C GLY A 218 14.97 6.71 -1.68
N GLU A 219 15.96 6.24 -2.44
CA GLU A 219 17.20 5.69 -1.90
C GLU A 219 18.00 6.66 -1.02
N SER A 220 17.80 7.97 -1.19
CA SER A 220 18.43 9.00 -0.37
C SER A 220 17.87 9.03 1.07
N GLY A 221 16.77 8.34 1.33
CA GLY A 221 16.02 8.38 2.59
C GLY A 221 15.08 9.60 2.71
N ARG A 222 14.86 10.31 1.61
CA ARG A 222 13.81 11.33 1.48
C ARG A 222 12.47 10.67 1.16
N VAL A 223 11.39 11.30 1.57
CA VAL A 223 10.02 10.81 1.33
C VAL A 223 9.28 11.86 0.52
N TRP A 224 8.58 11.43 -0.53
CA TRP A 224 7.60 12.23 -1.24
C TRP A 224 6.21 11.80 -0.85
N ALA A 225 5.28 12.75 -0.88
CA ALA A 225 3.87 12.48 -0.66
C ALA A 225 3.03 13.10 -1.78
N ALA A 226 1.87 12.50 -2.05
CA ALA A 226 0.86 13.04 -2.94
C ALA A 226 -0.54 12.69 -2.42
N GLY A 227 -1.53 13.54 -2.73
CA GLY A 227 -2.93 13.36 -2.33
C GLY A 227 -3.31 14.07 -1.03
N ARG A 228 -4.30 13.50 -0.35
CA ARG A 228 -5.08 14.13 0.71
C ARG A 228 -4.23 14.67 1.88
N ALA A 229 -4.48 15.92 2.31
CA ALA A 229 -3.66 16.62 3.30
C ALA A 229 -4.43 17.15 4.53
N GLU A 230 -5.76 17.09 4.56
CA GLU A 230 -6.58 17.84 5.52
C GLU A 230 -6.53 17.28 6.95
N CYS A 231 -5.76 16.23 7.21
CA CYS A 231 -5.43 15.75 8.56
C CYS A 231 -3.92 15.81 8.86
N GLY A 232 -3.07 16.25 7.93
CA GLY A 232 -1.62 16.27 8.07
C GLY A 232 -0.92 14.96 7.68
N GLN A 233 -1.63 14.05 7.03
CA GLN A 233 -1.09 12.78 6.51
C GLN A 233 -0.09 12.99 5.37
N THR A 234 -0.24 14.08 4.61
CA THR A 234 0.84 14.62 3.78
C THR A 234 1.39 15.86 4.52
N PRO A 235 2.63 15.83 5.05
CA PRO A 235 3.01 16.76 6.11
C PRO A 235 3.40 18.20 5.73
N ALA A 236 2.79 18.85 4.71
CA ALA A 236 2.93 20.32 4.56
C ALA A 236 1.61 21.09 4.41
N GLY A 237 1.45 22.06 5.29
CA GLY A 237 1.57 23.47 4.89
C GLY A 237 0.36 24.14 4.25
N ASP A 238 0.13 23.90 2.96
CA ASP A 238 -0.68 24.80 2.12
C ASP A 238 -1.81 24.14 1.33
N GLY A 239 -1.94 22.80 1.41
CA GLY A 239 -3.03 22.07 0.76
C GLY A 239 -2.89 21.90 -0.76
N THR A 240 -1.68 22.09 -1.33
CA THR A 240 -1.46 21.99 -2.79
C THR A 240 -0.68 20.75 -3.25
N TRP A 241 -0.86 19.62 -2.57
CA TRP A 241 -0.21 18.32 -2.86
C TRP A 241 -0.77 17.57 -4.09
N ARG A 242 -0.81 18.28 -5.23
CA ARG A 242 -1.18 17.76 -6.56
C ARG A 242 -0.01 17.07 -7.28
N ARG A 243 1.20 17.14 -6.71
CA ARG A 243 2.46 16.59 -7.24
C ARG A 243 3.27 15.94 -6.11
N TRP A 244 4.17 15.03 -6.47
CA TRP A 244 5.19 14.47 -5.58
C TRP A 244 6.05 15.57 -4.98
N GLU A 245 5.93 15.79 -3.69
CA GLU A 245 6.68 16.84 -2.98
C GLU A 245 7.43 16.25 -1.78
N PRO A 246 8.61 16.77 -1.44
CA PRO A 246 9.40 16.24 -0.34
C PRO A 246 8.75 16.54 1.01
N ALA A 247 8.47 15.50 1.78
CA ALA A 247 7.92 15.59 3.12
C ALA A 247 9.00 15.96 4.16
N PRO A 248 8.71 16.84 5.13
CA PRO A 248 9.70 17.47 6.02
C PRO A 248 10.19 16.57 7.18
N TRP A 249 10.31 15.26 6.96
CA TRP A 249 10.77 14.31 7.99
C TRP A 249 12.25 14.56 8.29
N LYS A 250 12.61 14.56 9.58
CA LYS A 250 14.00 14.76 10.03
C LYS A 250 14.72 13.42 10.12
N GLY A 251 15.93 13.33 9.56
CA GLY A 251 16.77 12.12 9.59
C GLY A 251 16.61 11.25 8.34
N ARG A 252 17.28 10.10 8.31
CA ARG A 252 17.20 9.16 7.18
C ARG A 252 16.00 8.25 7.35
N VAL A 253 14.98 8.39 6.50
CA VAL A 253 13.83 7.48 6.51
C VAL A 253 14.26 6.14 5.90
N THR A 254 13.74 5.05 6.46
CA THR A 254 14.07 3.66 6.08
C THR A 254 12.86 2.81 5.75
N ALA A 255 11.66 3.26 6.11
CA ALA A 255 10.40 2.63 5.73
C ALA A 255 9.25 3.65 5.82
N VAL A 256 8.25 3.49 4.95
CA VAL A 256 7.03 4.31 4.93
C VAL A 256 5.79 3.44 5.12
N PHE A 257 4.78 3.98 5.82
CA PHE A 257 3.50 3.30 6.03
C PHE A 257 2.36 4.30 5.97
N ALA A 258 1.26 3.92 5.33
CA ALA A 258 0.07 4.73 5.18
C ALA A 258 -1.14 3.98 5.75
N GLY A 259 -1.93 4.66 6.57
CA GLY A 259 -3.11 4.11 7.21
C GLY A 259 -4.26 3.95 6.21
N PRO A 260 -4.77 2.72 5.96
CA PRO A 260 -5.81 2.47 4.96
C PRO A 260 -7.19 3.06 5.34
N GLU A 261 -7.42 3.33 6.63
CA GLU A 261 -8.65 3.98 7.13
C GLU A 261 -8.37 5.15 8.08
N ALA A 262 -7.13 5.28 8.55
CA ALA A 262 -6.77 6.16 9.65
C ALA A 262 -6.26 7.53 9.20
N TRP A 263 -6.35 7.86 7.90
CA TRP A 263 -5.89 9.11 7.27
C TRP A 263 -4.58 9.61 7.89
N CYS A 264 -3.59 8.73 7.98
CA CYS A 264 -2.34 9.00 8.66
C CYS A 264 -1.15 8.32 7.99
N SER A 265 0.02 8.89 8.24
CA SER A 265 1.31 8.48 7.72
C SER A 265 2.24 8.15 8.88
N LEU A 266 2.99 7.07 8.75
CA LEU A 266 4.08 6.71 9.65
C LEU A 266 5.35 6.55 8.84
N VAL A 267 6.47 6.99 9.42
CA VAL A 267 7.79 6.77 8.84
C VAL A 267 8.76 6.26 9.91
N LEU A 268 9.63 5.34 9.51
CA LEU A 268 10.70 4.85 10.36
C LEU A 268 11.99 5.59 10.03
N VAL A 269 12.57 6.27 11.03
CA VAL A 269 13.79 7.07 10.87
C VAL A 269 14.95 6.40 11.59
N GLU A 270 16.08 6.24 10.89
CA GLU A 270 17.36 5.93 11.51
C GLU A 270 18.07 7.22 11.92
N ARG A 271 18.51 7.27 13.18
CA ARG A 271 19.33 8.35 13.71
C ARG A 271 20.75 7.86 13.96
N GLU A 272 21.71 8.46 13.28
CA GLU A 272 23.13 8.40 13.66
C GLU A 272 23.32 9.19 14.96
N GLY A 273 24.03 8.56 15.90
CA GLY A 273 24.19 9.06 17.27
C GLY A 273 25.21 10.18 17.39
#